data_AF-A9NM83-F1
#
_entry.id   AF-A9NM83-F1
#
_cell.length_a   1.000
_cell.length_b   1.000
_cell.length_c   1.000
_cell.angle_alpha   90.00
_cell.angle_beta   90.00
_cell.angle_gamma   90.00
#
_symmetry.space_group_name_H-M   'P 1'
#
loop_
_entity.id
_entity.type
_entity.pdbx_description
1 polymer ?
#
loop_
_entity_poly.entity_id
_entity_poly.type
_entity_poly.pdbx_seq_one_letter_code
_entity_poly.pdbx_strand_id
1 'polypeptide(L)'
;MAELAVVTALTEKVLSMIAEKLFEEVSMVIRFRKDFEFICEELFSIKCLLNEAGEKTSSSSMNNWIERLEDFLVDAEDVVEDCGVETCNPIFRFKMGRRIKGLKDRIGNIHRSAKYLK
;
A
#
# COMPACT_ATOMS: atom_id res chain seq x y z
N MET A 1 -15.14 -11.56 -7.43
CA MET A 1 -14.76 -11.01 -8.76
C MET A 1 -14.78 -9.49 -8.79
N ALA A 2 -15.90 -8.80 -8.52
CA ALA A 2 -15.94 -7.33 -8.52
C ALA A 2 -15.01 -6.70 -7.46
N GLU A 3 -15.05 -7.20 -6.23
CA GLU A 3 -14.18 -6.75 -5.12
C GLU A 3 -12.69 -6.94 -5.41
N LEU A 4 -12.32 -8.11 -5.96
CA LEU A 4 -10.96 -8.38 -6.40
C LEU A 4 -10.49 -7.38 -7.47
N ALA A 5 -11.33 -7.06 -8.45
CA ALA A 5 -11.00 -6.07 -9.48
C ALA A 5 -10.81 -4.66 -8.90
N VAL A 6 -11.65 -4.27 -7.93
CA VAL A 6 -11.52 -2.99 -7.22
C VAL A 6 -10.19 -2.92 -6.47
N VAL A 7 -9.85 -3.95 -5.71
CA VAL A 7 -8.59 -3.99 -4.94
C VAL A 7 -7.36 -4.05 -5.84
N THR A 8 -7.42 -4.75 -6.98
CA THR A 8 -6.34 -4.69 -7.98
C THR A 8 -6.16 -3.27 -8.53
N ALA A 9 -7.25 -2.58 -8.90
CA ALA A 9 -7.17 -1.21 -9.40
C ALA A 9 -6.64 -0.22 -8.33
N LEU A 10 -7.07 -0.36 -7.08
CA LEU A 10 -6.55 0.44 -5.96
C LEU A 10 -5.06 0.17 -5.72
N THR A 11 -4.63 -1.09 -5.82
CA THR A 11 -3.21 -1.47 -5.72
C THR A 11 -2.37 -0.76 -6.77
N GLU A 12 -2.84 -0.74 -8.03
CA GLU A 12 -2.17 -0.04 -9.13
C GLU A 12 -2.11 1.47 -8.91
N LYS A 13 -3.21 2.07 -8.44
CA LYS A 13 -3.28 3.50 -8.14
C LYS A 13 -2.23 3.91 -7.09
N VAL A 14 -2.17 3.21 -5.96
CA VAL A 14 -1.21 3.52 -4.88
C VAL A 14 0.23 3.34 -5.36
N LEU A 15 0.52 2.28 -6.14
CA LEU A 15 1.83 2.09 -6.78
C LEU A 15 2.23 3.29 -7.66
N SER A 16 1.31 3.76 -8.52
CA SER A 16 1.56 4.93 -9.38
C SER A 16 1.79 6.20 -8.57
N MET A 17 0.98 6.47 -7.55
CA MET A 17 1.14 7.67 -6.72
C MET A 17 2.51 7.70 -6.03
N ILE A 18 2.97 6.57 -5.49
CA ILE A 18 4.30 6.49 -4.87
C ILE A 18 5.40 6.72 -5.92
N ALA A 19 5.28 6.11 -7.10
CA ALA A 19 6.25 6.26 -8.18
C ALA A 19 6.33 7.71 -8.68
N GLU A 20 5.19 8.37 -8.88
CA GLU A 20 5.10 9.79 -9.25
C GLU A 20 5.79 10.68 -8.22
N LYS A 21 5.48 10.50 -6.92
CA LYS A 21 6.10 11.31 -5.86
C LYS A 21 7.61 11.08 -5.71
N LEU A 22 8.09 9.86 -5.98
CA LEU A 22 9.51 9.55 -6.02
C LEU A 22 10.22 10.20 -7.21
N PHE A 23 9.54 10.32 -8.35
CA PHE A 23 10.04 10.99 -9.56
C PHE A 23 10.02 12.51 -9.42
N GLU A 24 8.98 13.08 -8.78
CA GLU A 24 8.86 14.51 -8.47
C GLU A 24 9.87 14.99 -7.40
N GLU A 25 10.64 14.08 -6.80
CA GLU A 25 11.63 14.40 -5.77
C GLU A 25 11.06 15.13 -4.54
N VAL A 26 9.79 14.85 -4.19
CA VAL A 26 9.14 15.48 -3.03
C VAL A 26 9.96 15.22 -1.77
N SER A 27 10.38 16.30 -1.10
CA SER A 27 11.35 16.26 0.00
C SER A 27 10.97 15.30 1.13
N MET A 28 9.67 15.16 1.40
CA MET A 28 9.17 14.22 2.40
C MET A 28 9.28 12.75 1.95
N VAL A 29 8.97 12.47 0.69
CA VAL A 29 9.04 11.12 0.12
C VAL A 29 10.48 10.67 -0.03
N ILE A 30 11.40 11.55 -0.45
CA ILE A 30 12.85 11.27 -0.44
C ILE A 30 13.32 10.83 0.94
N ARG A 31 12.87 11.53 1.99
CA ARG A 31 13.28 11.23 3.37
C ARG A 31 12.88 9.82 3.82
N PHE A 32 11.76 9.33 3.32
CA PHE A 32 11.23 7.99 3.62
C PHE A 32 11.35 7.03 2.43
N ARG A 33 12.25 7.33 1.48
CA ARG A 33 12.38 6.60 0.21
C ARG A 33 12.46 5.09 0.40
N LYS A 34 13.29 4.61 1.33
CA LYS A 34 13.45 3.17 1.61
C LYS A 34 12.18 2.50 2.12
N ASP A 35 11.36 3.23 2.88
CA ASP A 35 10.08 2.71 3.38
C ASP A 35 9.06 2.64 2.23
N PHE A 36 9.04 3.65 1.34
CA PHE A 36 8.22 3.63 0.14
C PHE A 36 8.63 2.55 -0.88
N GLU A 37 9.94 2.37 -1.10
CA GLU A 37 10.47 1.29 -1.94
C GLU A 37 10.02 -0.08 -1.42
N PHE A 38 10.13 -0.31 -0.10
CA PHE A 38 9.64 -1.53 0.53
C PHE A 38 8.12 -1.71 0.35
N ILE A 39 7.32 -0.67 0.56
CA ILE A 39 5.87 -0.73 0.37
C ILE A 39 5.52 -1.08 -1.09
N CYS A 40 6.24 -0.51 -2.06
CA CYS A 40 6.07 -0.83 -3.47
C CYS A 40 6.42 -2.29 -3.79
N GLU A 41 7.53 -2.82 -3.28
CA GLU A 41 7.92 -4.22 -3.48
C GLU A 41 6.87 -5.19 -2.96
N GLU A 42 6.32 -4.92 -1.78
CA GLU A 42 5.26 -5.72 -1.16
C GLU A 42 3.95 -5.61 -1.96
N LEU A 43 3.54 -4.41 -2.38
CA LEU A 43 2.36 -4.21 -3.22
C LEU A 43 2.48 -4.86 -4.60
N PHE A 44 3.68 -4.87 -5.19
CA PHE A 44 3.93 -5.57 -6.45
C PHE A 44 3.78 -7.08 -6.29
N SER A 45 4.32 -7.63 -5.20
CA SER A 45 4.16 -9.04 -4.85
C SER A 45 2.67 -9.40 -4.66
N ILE A 46 1.93 -8.54 -3.96
CA ILE A 46 0.47 -8.67 -3.77
C ILE A 46 -0.28 -8.59 -5.10
N LYS A 47 0.06 -7.65 -5.99
CA LYS A 47 -0.54 -7.55 -7.32
C LYS A 47 -0.38 -8.84 -8.12
N CYS A 48 0.80 -9.47 -8.08
CA CYS A 48 1.02 -10.78 -8.69
C CYS A 48 0.07 -11.83 -8.10
N LEU A 49 -0.07 -11.87 -6.77
CA LEU A 49 -1.00 -12.79 -6.10
C LEU A 49 -2.47 -12.53 -6.46
N LEU A 50 -2.90 -11.27 -6.59
CA LEU A 50 -4.26 -10.90 -7.00
C LEU A 50 -4.55 -11.37 -8.43
N ASN A 51 -3.58 -11.25 -9.32
CA ASN A 51 -3.69 -11.73 -10.70
C ASN A 51 -3.81 -13.26 -10.76
N GLU A 52 -3.07 -13.98 -9.91
CA GLU A 52 -3.18 -15.44 -9.77
C GLU A 52 -4.52 -15.88 -9.12
N ALA A 53 -5.06 -15.06 -8.21
CA ALA A 53 -6.30 -15.35 -7.49
C ALA A 53 -7.57 -15.18 -8.35
N GLY A 54 -7.49 -14.44 -9.46
CA GLY A 54 -8.59 -14.20 -10.40
C GLY A 54 -9.23 -15.46 -11.00
N GLU A 55 -8.61 -16.63 -10.82
CA GLU A 55 -9.06 -17.93 -11.32
C GLU A 55 -9.63 -18.88 -10.24
N LYS A 56 -9.61 -18.52 -8.94
CA LYS A 56 -9.99 -19.42 -7.82
C LYS A 56 -11.18 -18.94 -6.98
N THR A 57 -11.94 -19.92 -6.50
CA THR A 57 -13.16 -19.77 -5.70
C THR A 57 -12.96 -18.95 -4.42
N SER A 58 -13.74 -17.87 -4.25
CA SER A 58 -13.81 -17.01 -3.04
C SER A 58 -14.08 -17.81 -1.76
N SER A 59 -13.05 -18.05 -0.96
CA SER A 59 -13.20 -18.51 0.42
C SER A 59 -13.44 -17.30 1.35
N SER A 60 -14.11 -17.53 2.49
CA SER A 60 -14.31 -16.48 3.49
C SER A 60 -12.99 -15.87 3.99
N SER A 61 -11.92 -16.68 4.04
CA SER A 61 -10.58 -16.22 4.42
C SER A 61 -9.97 -15.29 3.36
N MET A 62 -10.20 -15.58 2.08
CA MET A 62 -9.74 -14.73 0.98
C MET A 62 -10.48 -13.39 0.98
N ASN A 63 -11.80 -13.39 1.18
CA ASN A 63 -12.57 -12.14 1.23
C ASN A 63 -12.11 -11.24 2.40
N ASN A 64 -11.91 -11.79 3.60
CA ASN A 64 -11.38 -11.02 4.74
C ASN A 64 -9.96 -10.48 4.46
N TRP A 65 -9.12 -11.27 3.78
CA TRP A 65 -7.80 -10.78 3.37
C TRP A 65 -7.87 -9.63 2.35
N ILE A 66 -8.80 -9.71 1.38
CA ILE A 66 -9.06 -8.66 0.39
C ILE A 66 -9.56 -7.38 1.09
N GLU A 67 -10.51 -7.49 2.02
CA GLU A 67 -11.03 -6.36 2.80
C GLU A 67 -9.91 -5.65 3.60
N ARG A 68 -9.02 -6.43 4.24
CA ARG A 68 -7.86 -5.87 4.95
C ARG A 68 -6.85 -5.19 4.04
N LEU A 69 -6.73 -5.67 2.80
CA LEU A 69 -5.88 -5.04 1.80
C LEU A 69 -6.51 -3.75 1.29
N GLU A 70 -7.82 -3.72 1.06
CA GLU A 70 -8.56 -2.50 0.70
C GLU A 70 -8.39 -1.40 1.75
N ASP A 71 -8.63 -1.72 3.03
CA ASP A 71 -8.43 -0.80 4.16
C ASP A 71 -7.00 -0.23 4.19
N PHE A 72 -6.00 -1.09 3.95
CA PHE A 72 -4.62 -0.64 3.82
C PHE A 72 -4.39 0.32 2.65
N LEU A 73 -4.96 0.01 1.48
CA LEU A 73 -4.75 0.80 0.25
C LEU A 73 -5.37 2.19 0.37
N VAL A 74 -6.55 2.30 0.98
CA VAL A 74 -7.20 3.59 1.27
C VAL A 74 -6.32 4.44 2.20
N ASP A 75 -5.79 3.85 3.27
CA ASP A 75 -4.89 4.55 4.18
C ASP A 75 -3.56 4.92 3.51
N ALA A 76 -3.05 4.06 2.63
CA ALA A 76 -1.81 4.31 1.90
C ALA A 76 -1.96 5.46 0.91
N GLU A 77 -3.06 5.51 0.18
CA GLU A 77 -3.41 6.63 -0.70
C GLU A 77 -3.37 7.96 0.06
N ASP A 78 -4.09 8.06 1.19
CA ASP A 78 -4.15 9.28 2.01
C ASP A 78 -2.77 9.69 2.56
N VAL A 79 -1.93 8.74 2.96
CA VAL A 79 -0.55 9.04 3.40
C VAL A 79 0.32 9.55 2.25
N VAL A 80 0.19 8.98 1.06
CA VAL A 80 1.01 9.39 -0.10
C VAL A 80 0.60 10.76 -0.60
N GLU A 81 -0.71 11.07 -0.58
CA GLU A 81 -1.23 12.40 -0.88
C GLU A 81 -0.71 13.44 0.12
N ASP A 82 -0.81 13.17 1.43
CA ASP A 82 -0.29 14.06 2.48
C ASP A 82 1.22 14.28 2.37
N CYS A 83 1.97 13.28 1.90
CA CYS A 83 3.41 13.41 1.65
C CYS A 83 3.73 14.41 0.53
N GLY A 84 2.81 14.66 -0.39
CA GLY A 84 2.91 15.68 -1.43
C GLY A 84 2.83 17.11 -0.89
N VAL A 85 2.41 17.30 0.37
CA VAL A 85 2.33 18.61 1.00
C VAL A 85 3.69 19.01 1.57
N GLU A 86 4.39 19.89 0.85
CA GLU A 86 5.69 20.40 1.31
C GLU A 86 5.53 21.39 2.46
N THR A 87 5.76 20.93 3.70
CA THR A 87 5.80 21.81 4.88
C THR A 87 7.07 21.59 5.70
N CYS A 88 7.66 22.69 6.19
CA CYS A 88 8.82 22.61 7.10
C CYS A 88 8.41 22.24 8.55
N ASN A 89 7.14 21.92 8.80
CA ASN A 89 6.60 21.71 10.14
C ASN A 89 7.18 20.40 10.78
N PRO A 90 7.93 20.48 11.89
CA PRO A 90 8.47 19.29 12.56
C PRO A 90 7.38 18.34 13.07
N ILE A 91 6.27 18.85 13.61
CA ILE A 91 5.15 18.03 14.12
C ILE A 91 4.54 17.23 12.98
N PHE A 92 4.33 17.87 11.82
CA PHE A 92 3.87 17.20 10.62
C PHE A 92 4.82 16.08 10.20
N ARG A 93 6.14 16.36 10.16
CA ARG A 93 7.17 15.36 9.86
C ARG A 93 7.17 14.17 10.82
N PHE A 94 6.96 14.39 12.11
CA PHE A 94 6.85 13.31 13.11
C PHE A 94 5.56 12.50 12.93
N LYS A 95 4.43 13.17 12.64
CA LYS A 95 3.16 12.50 12.32
C LYS A 95 3.33 11.58 11.11
N MET A 96 3.92 12.08 10.03
CA MET A 96 4.12 11.30 8.80
C MET A 96 5.05 10.11 9.00
N GLY A 97 6.14 10.27 9.76
CA GLY A 97 7.03 9.14 10.08
C GLY A 97 6.32 8.00 10.83
N ARG A 98 5.38 8.33 11.75
CA ARG A 98 4.58 7.30 12.42
C ARG A 98 3.61 6.59 11.48
N ARG A 99 2.97 7.32 10.57
CA ARG A 99 2.02 6.76 9.61
C ARG A 99 2.70 5.84 8.60
N ILE A 100 3.83 6.28 8.02
CA ILE A 100 4.61 5.47 7.07
C ILE A 100 5.14 4.20 7.73
N LYS A 101 5.64 4.29 8.96
CA LYS A 101 6.00 3.09 9.73
C LYS A 101 4.81 2.15 9.94
N GLY A 102 3.65 2.71 10.28
CA GLY A 102 2.40 1.95 10.40
C GLY A 102 2.01 1.23 9.10
N LEU A 103 2.13 1.89 7.95
CA LEU A 103 1.90 1.27 6.65
C LEU A 103 2.87 0.12 6.40
N LYS A 104 4.17 0.35 6.60
CA LYS A 104 5.22 -0.66 6.44
C LYS A 104 4.96 -1.93 7.25
N ASP A 105 4.59 -1.77 8.51
CA ASP A 105 4.29 -2.90 9.39
C ASP A 105 3.01 -3.63 8.95
N ARG A 106 1.98 -2.89 8.54
CA ARG A 106 0.70 -3.46 8.06
C ARG A 106 0.86 -4.23 6.75
N ILE A 107 1.54 -3.68 5.76
CA ILE A 107 1.69 -4.34 4.45
C ILE A 107 2.47 -5.64 4.56
N GLY A 108 3.54 -5.66 5.37
CA GLY A 108 4.29 -6.88 5.64
C GLY A 108 3.46 -7.96 6.33
N ASN A 109 2.49 -7.57 7.17
CA ASN A 109 1.55 -8.52 7.77
C ASN A 109 0.53 -9.05 6.76
N ILE A 110 0.00 -8.18 5.90
CA ILE A 110 -0.96 -8.56 4.84
C ILE A 110 -0.30 -9.54 3.87
N HIS A 111 0.88 -9.21 3.34
CA HIS A 111 1.62 -10.08 2.43
C HIS A 111 1.97 -11.42 3.09
N ARG A 112 2.45 -11.44 4.34
CA ARG A 112 2.68 -12.70 5.08
C ARG A 112 1.43 -13.56 5.21
N SER A 113 0.28 -12.94 5.48
CA SER A 113 -0.98 -13.68 5.65
C SER A 113 -1.50 -14.33 4.36
N ALA A 114 -1.07 -13.82 3.19
CA ALA A 114 -1.44 -14.41 1.90
C ALA A 114 -0.99 -15.87 1.76
N LYS A 115 0.08 -16.28 2.45
CA LYS A 115 0.59 -17.68 2.47
C LYS A 115 -0.40 -18.70 3.02
N TYR A 116 -1.41 -18.26 3.75
CA TYR A 116 -2.41 -19.12 4.40
C TYR A 116 -3.76 -19.12 3.67
N LEU A 117 -3.86 -18.44 2.53
CA LEU A 117 -5.02 -18.47 1.64
C LEU A 117 -4.96 -19.77 0.81
N LYS A 118 -5.44 -20.87 1.39
CA LYS A 118 -5.65 -22.14 0.69
C LYS A 118 -7.11 -22.30 0.30
#